data_AF-A0A1W9S162-F1
#
_entry.id   AF-A0A1W9S162-F1
#
_cell.length_a   1.000
_cell.length_b   1.000
_cell.length_c   1.000
_cell.angle_alpha   90.00
_cell.angle_beta   90.00
_cell.angle_gamma   90.00
#
_symmetry.space_group_name_H-M   'P 1'
#
loop_
_entity.id
_entity.type
_entity.pdbx_description
1 polymer ?
#
loop_
_entity_poly.entity_id
_entity_poly.type
_entity_poly.pdbx_seq_one_letter_code
_entity_poly.pdbx_strand_id
1 'polypeptide(L)'
;MFKRCLYILLLSLLLSNFNNLFSEEPIIEWTAYYDYESDFANDIEVDSEGNVYVVGDSASDFCMVKYNNDGNEVWVRRYHGDEDKYYNKPNIKLFSNEDGVLLYLLGRSITYSGYFLNFCTVKYDSDGNFLWAKEYDGPGGGNDYPSEVLKRVMNCLLLI
;
A
#
# COMPACT_ATOMS: atom_id res chain seq x y z
N MET A 1 18.66 59.33 18.70
CA MET A 1 19.39 58.45 17.76
C MET A 1 19.32 56.96 18.13
N PHE A 2 19.47 56.57 19.41
CA PHE A 2 19.52 55.16 19.85
C PHE A 2 18.28 54.28 19.59
N LYS A 3 17.05 54.82 19.63
CA LYS A 3 15.81 54.02 19.43
C LYS A 3 15.64 53.46 18.00
N ARG A 4 16.24 54.10 17.00
CA ARG A 4 16.16 53.65 15.59
C ARG A 4 17.10 52.47 15.32
N CYS A 5 18.26 52.41 15.98
CA CYS A 5 19.19 51.28 15.81
C CYS A 5 18.65 49.99 16.45
N LEU A 6 17.93 50.08 17.58
CA LEU A 6 17.36 48.91 18.25
C LEU A 6 16.27 48.23 17.40
N TYR A 7 15.46 49.01 16.66
CA TYR A 7 14.41 48.50 15.79
C TYR A 7 14.97 47.75 14.57
N ILE A 8 16.07 48.25 13.99
CA ILE A 8 16.72 47.61 12.83
C ILE A 8 17.34 46.28 13.24
N LEU A 9 17.95 46.20 14.42
CA LEU A 9 18.52 44.95 14.96
C LEU A 9 17.45 43.92 15.32
N LEU A 10 16.33 44.34 15.91
CA LEU A 10 15.18 43.46 16.19
C LEU A 10 14.53 42.95 14.89
N LEU A 11 14.40 43.80 13.87
CA LEU A 11 13.83 43.42 12.58
C LEU A 11 14.75 42.46 11.82
N SER A 12 16.09 42.64 11.88
CA SER A 12 17.05 41.72 11.27
C SER A 12 17.10 40.36 11.98
N LEU A 13 16.93 40.32 13.30
CA LEU A 13 16.82 39.08 14.09
C LEU A 13 15.50 38.34 13.83
N LEU A 14 14.40 39.07 13.62
CA LEU A 14 13.14 38.47 13.15
C LEU A 14 13.29 37.90 11.73
N LEU A 15 13.88 38.66 10.80
CA LEU A 15 14.10 38.23 9.42
C LEU A 15 15.07 37.04 9.30
N SER A 16 16.09 36.94 10.17
CA SER A 16 17.00 35.79 10.19
C SER A 16 16.33 34.51 10.69
N ASN A 17 15.30 34.62 11.55
CA ASN A 17 14.49 33.49 11.99
C ASN A 17 13.38 33.13 10.98
N PHE A 18 12.98 34.06 10.11
CA PHE A 18 12.04 33.79 9.01
C PHE A 18 12.64 32.97 7.87
N ASN A 19 13.97 32.92 7.73
CA ASN A 19 14.63 32.14 6.68
C ASN A 19 14.64 30.62 6.96
N ASN A 20 14.32 30.20 8.19
CA ASN A 20 14.18 28.78 8.54
C ASN A 20 12.74 28.25 8.37
N LEU A 21 11.85 29.02 7.73
CA LEU A 21 10.46 28.64 7.46
C LEU A 21 10.21 28.14 6.02
N PHE A 22 11.26 28.00 5.21
CA PHE A 22 11.15 27.42 3.87
C PHE A 22 11.70 25.99 3.88
N SER A 23 10.77 25.06 3.61
CA SER A 23 10.91 23.63 3.40
C SER A 23 12.32 23.21 3.00
N GLU A 24 12.97 22.39 3.84
CA GLU A 24 14.04 21.53 3.34
C GLU A 24 13.44 20.67 2.21
N GLU A 25 14.17 20.54 1.09
CA GLU A 25 13.79 19.62 0.03
C GLU A 25 13.74 18.20 0.64
N PRO A 26 12.75 17.37 0.28
CA PRO A 26 12.67 16.02 0.80
C PRO A 26 13.96 15.26 0.51
N ILE A 27 14.61 14.76 1.57
CA ILE A 27 15.80 13.93 1.47
C ILE A 27 15.34 12.49 1.24
N ILE A 28 15.89 11.83 0.21
CA ILE A 28 15.68 10.39 0.01
C ILE A 28 16.53 9.66 1.04
N GLU A 29 15.90 8.97 1.99
CA GLU A 29 16.60 8.19 3.01
C GLU A 29 17.11 6.85 2.45
N TRP A 30 16.32 6.19 1.61
CA TRP A 30 16.72 4.95 0.92
C TRP A 30 15.95 4.74 -0.38
N THR A 31 16.50 3.87 -1.23
CA THR A 31 15.85 3.35 -2.44
C THR A 31 16.00 1.82 -2.47
N ALA A 32 14.92 1.10 -2.70
CA ALA A 32 14.92 -0.35 -2.88
C ALA A 32 14.30 -0.70 -4.25
N TYR A 33 14.81 -1.76 -4.88
CA TYR A 33 14.33 -2.28 -6.15
C TYR A 33 13.91 -3.74 -5.97
N TYR A 34 12.73 -4.08 -6.48
CA TYR A 34 12.27 -5.46 -6.62
C TYR A 34 12.20 -5.76 -8.12
N ASP A 35 12.99 -6.74 -8.59
CA ASP A 35 13.10 -7.09 -10.00
C ASP A 35 12.92 -8.60 -10.20
N TYR A 36 11.87 -8.97 -10.93
CA TYR A 36 11.60 -10.31 -11.42
C TYR A 36 10.87 -10.24 -12.78
N GLU A 37 11.66 -10.17 -13.86
CA GLU A 37 11.24 -10.09 -15.27
C GLU A 37 10.37 -8.87 -15.65
N SER A 38 9.17 -8.74 -15.07
CA SER A 38 8.20 -7.65 -15.31
C SER A 38 7.40 -7.37 -14.03
N ASP A 39 7.62 -6.20 -13.43
CA ASP A 39 6.99 -5.80 -12.18
C ASP A 39 6.25 -4.46 -12.30
N PHE A 40 5.06 -4.40 -11.69
CA PHE A 40 4.26 -3.18 -11.57
C PHE A 40 3.91 -2.94 -10.11
N ALA A 41 4.38 -1.83 -9.54
CA ALA A 41 3.91 -1.39 -8.23
C ALA A 41 2.52 -0.76 -8.36
N ASN A 42 1.56 -1.24 -7.57
CA ASN A 42 0.17 -0.83 -7.61
C ASN A 42 -0.25 -0.02 -6.36
N ASP A 43 0.27 -0.36 -5.18
CA ASP A 43 -0.06 0.35 -3.93
C ASP A 43 1.09 0.26 -2.92
N ILE A 44 1.09 1.20 -1.97
CA ILE A 44 2.07 1.28 -0.90
C ILE A 44 1.40 1.74 0.40
N GLU A 45 1.81 1.15 1.52
CA GLU A 45 1.35 1.58 2.85
C GLU A 45 2.47 1.48 3.87
N VAL A 46 2.34 2.27 4.94
CA VAL A 46 3.25 2.29 6.07
C VAL A 46 2.47 1.95 7.33
N ASP A 47 2.94 1.00 8.11
CA ASP A 47 2.33 0.66 9.40
C ASP A 47 2.75 1.63 10.52
N SER A 48 2.21 1.44 11.72
CA SER A 48 2.51 2.29 12.89
C SER A 48 3.95 2.19 13.39
N GLU A 49 4.70 1.17 12.96
CA GLU A 49 6.11 0.96 13.31
C GLU A 49 7.07 1.54 12.25
N GLY A 50 6.53 2.08 11.15
CA GLY A 50 7.32 2.60 10.04
C GLY A 50 7.75 1.53 9.04
N ASN A 51 7.25 0.30 9.13
CA ASN A 51 7.50 -0.68 8.08
C ASN A 51 6.71 -0.31 6.82
N VAL A 52 7.35 -0.45 5.67
CA VAL A 52 6.79 -0.12 4.37
C VAL A 52 6.41 -1.38 3.64
N TYR A 53 5.17 -1.44 3.15
CA TYR A 53 4.66 -2.55 2.37
C TYR A 53 4.38 -2.07 0.95
N VAL A 54 4.98 -2.73 -0.03
CA VAL A 54 4.77 -2.43 -1.45
C VAL A 54 4.11 -3.64 -2.08
N VAL A 55 3.04 -3.41 -2.84
CA VAL A 55 2.30 -4.47 -3.53
C VAL A 55 2.20 -4.21 -5.02
N GLY A 56 2.16 -5.28 -5.78
CA GLY A 56 2.24 -5.22 -7.22
C GLY A 56 1.99 -6.55 -7.90
N ASP A 57 2.12 -6.52 -9.21
CA ASP A 57 2.15 -7.71 -10.04
C ASP A 57 3.61 -7.99 -10.42
N SER A 58 4.03 -9.25 -10.34
CA SER A 58 5.36 -9.73 -10.70
C SER A 58 5.23 -11.03 -11.49
N ALA A 59 5.63 -11.02 -12.76
CA ALA A 59 5.49 -12.18 -13.67
C ALA A 59 4.07 -12.79 -13.70
N SER A 60 3.03 -11.95 -13.61
CA SER A 60 1.60 -12.33 -13.53
C SER A 60 1.13 -12.96 -12.20
N ASP A 61 2.01 -13.05 -11.20
CA ASP A 61 1.64 -13.34 -9.81
C ASP A 61 1.48 -12.04 -9.02
N PHE A 62 0.61 -12.05 -8.01
CA PHE A 62 0.64 -11.00 -7.01
C PHE A 62 1.94 -11.10 -6.21
N CYS A 63 2.57 -9.96 -5.94
CA CYS A 63 3.73 -9.83 -5.08
C CYS A 63 3.53 -8.74 -4.03
N MET A 64 4.01 -9.02 -2.82
CA MET A 64 4.13 -8.06 -1.73
C MET A 64 5.50 -8.14 -1.11
N VAL A 65 6.10 -6.99 -0.86
CA VAL A 65 7.40 -6.86 -0.19
C VAL A 65 7.22 -5.99 1.04
N LYS A 66 7.76 -6.44 2.18
CA LYS A 66 7.88 -5.64 3.40
C LYS A 66 9.32 -5.16 3.54
N TYR A 67 9.49 -3.87 3.79
CA TYR A 67 10.72 -3.24 4.22
C TYR A 67 10.57 -2.73 5.65
N ASN A 68 11.64 -2.78 6.44
CA ASN A 68 11.65 -2.10 7.73
C ASN A 68 11.88 -0.59 7.56
N ASN A 69 11.78 0.17 8.65
CA ASN A 69 11.93 1.63 8.63
C ASN A 69 13.33 2.10 8.16
N ASP A 70 14.34 1.22 8.19
CA ASP A 70 15.68 1.49 7.66
C ASP A 70 15.81 1.16 6.16
N GLY A 71 14.74 0.70 5.51
CA GLY A 71 14.72 0.32 4.09
C GLY A 71 15.23 -1.09 3.79
N ASN A 72 15.47 -1.93 4.79
CA ASN A 72 15.90 -3.31 4.57
C ASN A 72 14.69 -4.22 4.27
N GLU A 73 14.82 -5.09 3.28
CA GLU A 73 13.82 -6.11 2.99
C GLU A 73 13.68 -7.07 4.19
N VAL A 74 12.45 -7.22 4.67
CA VAL A 74 12.10 -8.15 5.76
C VAL A 74 11.58 -9.45 5.17
N TRP A 75 10.65 -9.36 4.21
CA TRP A 75 10.14 -10.53 3.51
C TRP A 75 9.48 -10.17 2.17
N VAL A 76 9.32 -11.21 1.35
CA VAL A 76 8.57 -11.21 0.10
C VAL A 76 7.49 -12.29 0.18
N ARG A 77 6.29 -11.98 -0.29
CA ARG A 77 5.18 -12.93 -0.43
C ARG A 77 4.57 -12.86 -1.81
N ARG A 78 4.27 -14.03 -2.37
CA ARG A 78 3.57 -14.18 -3.63
C ARG A 78 2.27 -14.93 -3.41
N TYR A 79 1.24 -14.55 -4.16
CA TYR A 79 -0.08 -15.18 -4.13
C TYR A 79 -0.49 -15.44 -5.57
N HIS A 80 -0.72 -16.71 -5.90
CA HIS A 80 -1.05 -17.13 -7.26
C HIS A 80 -2.51 -17.59 -7.43
N GLY A 81 -3.32 -17.54 -6.37
CA GLY A 81 -4.67 -18.10 -6.40
C GLY A 81 -4.69 -19.63 -6.44
N ASP A 82 -5.87 -20.21 -6.64
CA ASP A 82 -5.99 -21.64 -6.96
C ASP A 82 -5.40 -21.92 -8.35
N GLU A 83 -4.79 -23.10 -8.56
CA GLU A 83 -4.04 -23.47 -9.78
C GLU A 83 -4.82 -23.30 -11.10
N ASP A 84 -6.16 -23.27 -11.04
CA ASP A 84 -7.03 -23.10 -12.21
C ASP A 84 -7.51 -21.65 -12.44
N LYS A 85 -7.15 -20.69 -11.57
CA LYS A 85 -7.64 -19.30 -11.61
C LYS A 85 -6.52 -18.32 -11.94
N TYR A 86 -6.50 -17.86 -13.19
CA TYR A 86 -5.57 -16.82 -13.63
C TYR A 86 -6.10 -15.42 -13.34
N TYR A 87 -5.64 -14.80 -12.25
CA TYR A 87 -5.92 -13.39 -11.96
C TYR A 87 -5.06 -12.47 -12.84
N ASN A 88 -5.48 -12.26 -14.08
CA ASN A 88 -4.84 -11.28 -14.93
C ASN A 88 -5.17 -9.85 -14.45
N LYS A 89 -4.16 -9.17 -13.89
CA LYS A 89 -4.13 -7.72 -13.59
C LYS A 89 -5.11 -7.26 -12.52
N PRO A 90 -5.01 -7.75 -11.27
CA PRO A 90 -5.83 -7.22 -10.20
C PRO A 90 -5.52 -5.76 -9.93
N ASN A 91 -6.58 -4.94 -9.82
CA ASN A 91 -6.45 -3.73 -9.02
C ASN A 91 -6.15 -4.19 -7.58
N ILE A 92 -5.00 -3.81 -7.05
CA ILE A 92 -4.59 -4.18 -5.69
C ILE A 92 -4.82 -2.98 -4.77
N LYS A 93 -5.44 -3.23 -3.61
CA LYS A 93 -5.48 -2.28 -2.51
C LYS A 93 -4.93 -2.87 -1.23
N LEU A 94 -4.11 -2.08 -0.55
CA LEU A 94 -3.38 -2.47 0.65
C LEU A 94 -3.90 -1.75 1.89
N PHE A 95 -4.09 -2.51 2.97
CA PHE A 95 -4.40 -1.99 4.30
C PHE A 95 -3.61 -2.75 5.36
N SER A 96 -2.96 -2.03 6.27
CA SER A 96 -2.12 -2.56 7.33
C SER A 96 -2.54 -1.94 8.65
N ASN A 97 -2.45 -2.77 9.67
CA ASN A 97 -2.75 -2.44 11.05
C ASN A 97 -1.88 -3.30 11.97
N GLU A 98 -2.08 -3.18 13.28
CA GLU A 98 -1.38 -3.99 14.28
C GLU A 98 -1.63 -5.50 14.13
N ASP A 99 -2.74 -5.91 13.49
CA ASP A 99 -3.08 -7.33 13.25
C ASP A 99 -2.46 -7.89 11.96
N GLY A 100 -1.63 -7.12 11.25
CA GLY A 100 -0.97 -7.50 10.01
C GLY A 100 -1.47 -6.74 8.78
N VAL A 101 -1.54 -7.43 7.66
CA VAL A 101 -1.78 -6.83 6.34
C VAL A 101 -2.95 -7.49 5.65
N LEU A 102 -3.84 -6.66 5.13
CA LEU A 102 -5.03 -7.04 4.38
C LEU A 102 -4.91 -6.54 2.95
N LEU A 103 -5.09 -7.45 2.02
CA LEU A 103 -4.99 -7.24 0.60
C LEU A 103 -6.33 -7.45 -0.05
N TYR A 104 -6.67 -6.54 -0.95
CA TYR A 104 -7.80 -6.69 -1.84
C TYR A 104 -7.27 -6.88 -3.24
N LEU A 105 -7.55 -8.04 -3.81
CA LEU A 105 -7.15 -8.46 -5.14
C LEU A 105 -8.39 -8.49 -6.01
N LEU A 106 -8.40 -7.66 -7.05
CA LEU A 106 -9.46 -7.65 -8.05
C LEU A 106 -9.18 -8.55 -9.24
N GLY A 107 -9.26 -9.85 -9.04
CA GLY A 107 -8.78 -10.80 -10.03
C GLY A 107 -9.84 -11.28 -11.04
N ARG A 108 -9.43 -11.45 -12.30
CA ARG A 108 -10.23 -12.22 -13.27
C ARG A 108 -10.30 -13.68 -12.83
N SER A 109 -11.47 -14.20 -12.49
CA SER A 109 -11.62 -15.64 -12.24
C SER A 109 -11.98 -16.30 -13.57
N ILE A 110 -11.09 -17.16 -14.08
CA ILE A 110 -11.42 -17.98 -15.25
C ILE A 110 -12.08 -19.24 -14.71
N THR A 111 -13.39 -19.37 -14.85
CA THR A 111 -14.09 -20.65 -14.66
C THR A 111 -14.47 -21.24 -16.01
N TYR A 112 -14.56 -22.57 -16.09
CA TYR A 112 -14.86 -23.33 -17.31
C TYR A 112 -16.17 -22.92 -18.04
N SER A 113 -17.03 -22.11 -17.41
CA SER A 113 -18.34 -21.68 -17.91
C SER A 113 -18.43 -20.22 -18.40
N GLY A 114 -17.35 -19.43 -18.34
CA GLY A 114 -17.38 -18.03 -18.77
C GLY A 114 -16.35 -17.15 -18.08
N TYR A 115 -16.09 -15.96 -18.64
CA TYR A 115 -15.19 -14.97 -18.05
C TYR A 115 -15.96 -14.11 -17.04
N PHE A 116 -15.73 -14.30 -15.74
CA PHE A 116 -16.29 -13.43 -14.70
C PHE A 116 -15.16 -12.88 -13.82
N LEU A 117 -15.13 -11.56 -13.66
CA LEU A 117 -14.24 -10.89 -12.73
C LEU A 117 -14.86 -11.02 -11.34
N ASN A 118 -14.20 -11.74 -10.43
CA ASN A 118 -14.58 -11.81 -9.02
C ASN A 118 -13.54 -11.01 -8.22
N PHE A 119 -13.75 -10.81 -6.93
CA PHE A 119 -12.69 -10.23 -6.10
C PHE A 119 -12.34 -11.15 -4.94
N CYS A 120 -11.08 -11.10 -4.54
CA CYS A 120 -10.54 -11.87 -3.44
C CYS A 120 -9.95 -10.92 -2.40
N THR A 121 -10.26 -11.17 -1.13
CA THR A 121 -9.58 -10.54 -0.01
C THR A 121 -8.64 -11.55 0.61
N VAL A 122 -7.36 -11.19 0.74
CA VAL A 122 -6.32 -12.04 1.34
C VAL A 122 -5.78 -11.35 2.58
N LYS A 123 -5.67 -12.08 3.69
CA LYS A 123 -5.09 -11.56 4.94
C LYS A 123 -3.81 -12.30 5.29
N TYR A 124 -2.79 -11.55 5.67
CA TYR A 124 -1.55 -12.01 6.29
C TYR A 124 -1.42 -11.42 7.70
N ASP A 125 -0.70 -12.10 8.59
CA ASP A 125 -0.25 -11.50 9.84
C ASP A 125 0.96 -10.57 9.64
N SER A 126 1.45 -9.95 10.72
CA SER A 126 2.58 -9.02 10.71
C SER A 126 3.90 -9.65 10.26
N ASP A 127 4.03 -10.97 10.42
CA ASP A 127 5.19 -11.77 10.03
C ASP A 127 5.08 -12.26 8.56
N GLY A 128 3.98 -11.89 7.89
CA GLY A 128 3.69 -12.28 6.52
C GLY A 128 3.21 -13.72 6.39
N ASN A 129 2.73 -14.37 7.46
CA ASN A 129 2.10 -15.68 7.32
C ASN A 129 0.69 -15.52 6.78
N PHE A 130 0.31 -16.37 5.83
CA PHE A 130 -1.03 -16.42 5.29
C PHE A 130 -2.03 -16.81 6.39
N LEU A 131 -3.09 -16.02 6.56
CA LEU A 131 -4.17 -16.31 7.50
C LEU A 131 -5.40 -16.87 6.79
N TRP A 132 -5.89 -16.17 5.76
CA TRP A 132 -7.04 -16.60 4.98
C TRP A 132 -7.17 -15.85 3.65
N ALA A 133 -7.92 -16.44 2.73
CA ALA A 133 -8.41 -15.79 1.51
C ALA A 133 -9.94 -15.96 1.44
N LYS A 134 -10.64 -14.95 0.93
CA LYS A 134 -12.09 -14.97 0.72
C LYS A 134 -12.42 -14.42 -0.65
N GLU A 135 -13.06 -15.24 -1.47
CA GLU A 135 -13.62 -14.82 -2.74
C GLU A 135 -15.05 -14.32 -2.58
N TYR A 136 -15.42 -13.34 -3.40
CA TYR A 136 -16.79 -12.88 -3.55
C TYR A 136 -17.22 -13.04 -5.01
N ASP A 137 -18.34 -13.73 -5.18
CA ASP A 137 -19.05 -13.93 -6.45
C ASP A 137 -20.50 -13.46 -6.21
N GLY A 138 -20.88 -12.39 -6.89
CA GLY A 138 -22.18 -11.78 -6.74
C GLY A 138 -23.30 -12.72 -7.23
N PRO A 139 -24.53 -12.57 -6.72
CA PRO A 139 -25.65 -13.47 -7.07
C PRO A 139 -26.04 -13.44 -8.55
N GLY A 140 -25.57 -12.45 -9.31
CA GLY A 140 -25.77 -12.34 -10.76
C GLY A 140 -24.80 -13.17 -11.60
N GLY A 141 -23.74 -13.73 -11.00
CA GLY A 141 -22.69 -14.47 -11.69
C GLY A 141 -22.07 -13.66 -12.83
N GLY A 142 -21.89 -12.35 -12.63
CA GLY A 142 -21.36 -11.40 -13.61
C GLY A 142 -19.97 -10.92 -13.22
N ASN A 143 -19.49 -9.85 -13.84
CA ASN A 143 -18.28 -9.18 -13.34
C ASN A 143 -18.63 -8.37 -12.09
N ASP A 144 -17.96 -8.66 -10.98
CA ASP A 144 -18.03 -7.94 -9.73
C ASP A 144 -16.82 -7.01 -9.55
N TYR A 145 -17.10 -5.73 -9.34
CA TYR A 145 -16.10 -4.71 -9.04
C TYR A 145 -16.48 -4.04 -7.70
N PRO A 146 -15.57 -4.00 -6.71
CA PRO A 146 -15.77 -3.24 -5.49
C PRO A 146 -15.70 -1.77 -5.86
N SER A 147 -16.69 -1.02 -5.40
CA SER A 147 -16.81 0.40 -5.71
C SER A 147 -15.78 1.23 -4.93
N GLU A 148 -15.49 0.80 -3.70
CA GLU A 148 -14.55 1.41 -2.78
C GLU A 148 -14.12 0.37 -1.73
N VAL A 149 -12.90 0.50 -1.22
CA VAL A 149 -12.48 -0.26 -0.04
C VAL A 149 -12.15 0.74 1.06
N LEU A 150 -13.01 0.80 2.08
CA LEU A 150 -12.83 1.70 3.20
C LEU A 150 -12.03 1.02 4.31
N LYS A 151 -10.98 1.69 4.79
CA LYS A 151 -10.26 1.32 6.02
C LYS A 151 -11.21 1.49 7.20
N ARG A 152 -11.97 0.45 7.54
CA ARG A 152 -12.80 0.49 8.75
C ARG A 152 -11.96 0.10 9.96
N VAL A 153 -11.64 1.10 10.77
CA VAL A 153 -11.13 0.91 12.12
C VAL A 153 -12.21 0.14 12.90
N MET A 154 -11.87 -1.05 13.40
CA MET A 154 -12.70 -2.01 14.14
C MET A 154 -13.52 -3.04 13.32
N ASN A 155 -12.95 -4.25 13.21
CA ASN A 155 -13.54 -5.61 13.17
C ASN A 155 -14.78 -5.95 12.32
N CYS A 156 -15.30 -5.06 11.50
CA CYS A 156 -16.25 -5.40 10.44
C CYS A 156 -15.96 -4.52 9.24
N LEU A 157 -15.38 -5.09 8.19
CA LEU A 157 -15.37 -4.45 6.88
C LEU A 157 -16.81 -4.42 6.35
N LEU A 158 -17.29 -3.25 5.91
CA LEU A 158 -18.51 -3.11 5.14
C LEU A 158 -18.08 -2.77 3.71
N LEU A 159 -18.38 -3.64 2.76
CA LEU A 159 -18.31 -3.34 1.34
C LEU A 159 -19.61 -2.62 0.95
N ILE A 160 -19.52 -1.54 0.18
CA ILE A 160 -20.66 -0.83 -0.41
C ILE A 160 -20.59 -0.93 -1.93
#